data_AF-A0A1J5HPC5-F1
#
_entry.id   AF-A0A1J5HPC5-F1
#
_cell.length_a   1.000
_cell.length_b   1.000
_cell.length_c   1.000
_cell.angle_alpha   90.00
_cell.angle_beta   90.00
_cell.angle_gamma   90.00
#
_symmetry.space_group_name_H-M   'P 1'
#
loop_
_entity.id
_entity.type
_entity.pdbx_description
1 polymer ?
#
loop_
_entity_poly.entity_id
_entity_poly.type
_entity_poly.pdbx_seq_one_letter_code
_entity_poly.pdbx_strand_id
1 'polypeptide(L)'
;MCSAEQQTYNGWTNYETWLVNLWLTNDEGYYGQLMYIISLYGDMRDQAEALDEWMQLEHSELEITNLWSDIVAHTLGRVDWLEIVENNQA
;
A
#
# COMPACT_ATOMS: atom_id res chain seq x y z
N MET A 1 -1.46 -30.04 7.88
CA MET A 1 -1.59 -28.57 7.92
C MET A 1 -0.30 -28.01 7.37
N CYS A 2 -0.28 -27.52 6.12
CA CYS A 2 0.88 -26.80 5.61
C CYS A 2 0.86 -25.41 6.20
N SER A 3 1.84 -25.07 7.03
CA SER A 3 2.10 -23.67 7.35
C SER A 3 2.67 -23.03 6.10
N ALA A 4 1.95 -22.08 5.49
CA ALA A 4 2.54 -21.23 4.47
C ALA A 4 3.68 -20.44 5.13
N GLU A 5 4.92 -20.67 4.70
CA GLU A 5 6.03 -19.83 5.12
C GLU A 5 5.68 -18.38 4.75
N GLN A 6 5.72 -17.47 5.73
CA GLN A 6 5.69 -16.03 5.46
C GLN A 6 6.97 -15.71 4.70
N GLN A 7 6.90 -15.77 3.37
CA GLN A 7 8.02 -15.44 2.51
C GLN A 7 8.15 -13.93 2.49
N THR A 8 9.04 -13.43 3.34
CA THR A 8 9.57 -12.07 3.20
C THR A 8 10.07 -11.90 1.76
N TYR A 9 9.82 -10.76 1.14
CA TYR A 9 10.21 -10.50 -0.24
C TYR A 9 11.09 -9.26 -0.31
N ASN A 10 12.33 -9.41 -0.77
CA ASN A 10 13.30 -8.31 -0.87
C ASN A 10 13.45 -7.47 0.42
N GLY A 11 13.33 -8.10 1.59
CA GLY A 11 13.40 -7.42 2.89
C GLY A 11 12.08 -6.89 3.43
N TRP A 12 10.98 -7.02 2.69
CA TRP A 12 9.62 -6.63 3.10
C TRP A 12 8.82 -7.83 3.60
N THR A 13 7.74 -7.59 4.34
CA THR A 13 6.91 -8.65 4.93
C THR A 13 6.28 -9.57 3.88
N ASN A 14 5.98 -9.05 2.68
CA ASN A 14 5.50 -9.81 1.53
C ASN A 14 5.76 -9.09 0.19
N TYR A 15 5.41 -9.76 -0.92
CA TYR A 15 5.59 -9.23 -2.27
C TYR A 15 4.73 -7.99 -2.54
N GLU A 16 3.47 -8.00 -2.11
CA GLU A 16 2.52 -6.92 -2.33
C GLU A 16 3.00 -5.60 -1.69
N THR A 17 3.55 -5.70 -0.48
CA THR A 17 4.10 -4.54 0.27
C THR A 17 5.33 -3.97 -0.42
N TRP A 18 6.27 -4.83 -0.83
CA TRP A 18 7.43 -4.40 -1.62
C TRP A 18 7.02 -3.73 -2.93
N LEU A 19 6.07 -4.34 -3.65
CA LEU A 19 5.63 -3.85 -4.96
C LEU A 19 4.97 -2.48 -4.86
N VAL A 20 4.07 -2.29 -3.89
CA VAL A 20 3.41 -1.00 -3.68
C VAL A 20 4.42 0.07 -3.29
N ASN A 21 5.33 -0.21 -2.35
CA ASN A 21 6.38 0.74 -2.00
C ASN A 21 7.25 1.10 -3.21
N LEU A 22 7.61 0.12 -4.04
CA LEU A 22 8.38 0.33 -5.26
C LEU A 22 7.69 1.32 -6.21
N TRP A 23 6.38 1.19 -6.41
CA TRP A 23 5.62 2.12 -7.26
C TRP A 23 5.48 3.50 -6.62
N LEU A 24 5.13 3.56 -5.34
CA LEU A 24 4.97 4.81 -4.61
C LEU A 24 6.24 5.67 -4.60
N THR A 25 7.42 5.05 -4.62
CA THR A 25 8.71 5.75 -4.52
C THR A 25 9.40 6.00 -5.85
N ASN A 26 8.98 5.33 -6.93
CA ASN A 26 9.59 5.50 -8.26
C ASN A 26 8.90 6.52 -9.15
N ASP A 27 7.66 6.90 -8.85
CA ASP A 27 6.92 7.91 -9.58
C ASP A 27 6.77 9.19 -8.74
N GLU A 28 7.09 10.34 -9.33
CA GLU A 28 7.11 11.62 -8.62
C GLU A 28 5.72 12.03 -8.08
N GLY A 29 4.65 11.71 -8.81
CA GLY A 29 3.28 12.00 -8.39
C GLY A 29 2.88 11.16 -7.18
N TYR A 30 3.08 9.84 -7.27
CA TYR A 30 2.80 8.93 -6.15
C TYR A 30 3.67 9.24 -4.93
N TYR A 31 4.96 9.56 -5.13
CA TYR A 31 5.86 9.89 -4.03
C TYR A 31 5.44 11.19 -3.35
N GLY A 32 5.08 12.22 -4.12
CA GLY A 32 4.56 13.48 -3.57
C GLY A 32 3.31 13.27 -2.72
N GLN A 33 2.40 12.41 -3.17
CA GLN A 33 1.18 12.09 -2.42
C GLN A 33 1.46 11.26 -1.15
N LEU A 34 2.38 10.29 -1.21
CA LEU A 34 2.86 9.56 -0.03
C LEU A 34 3.42 10.52 1.02
N MET A 35 4.32 11.42 0.63
CA MET A 35 4.90 12.41 1.55
C MET A 35 3.84 13.38 2.08
N TYR A 36 2.87 13.77 1.25
CA TYR A 36 1.74 14.60 1.70
C TYR A 36 0.93 13.92 2.80
N ILE A 37 0.56 12.64 2.62
CA ILE A 37 -0.17 11.86 3.62
C ILE A 37 0.65 11.74 4.92
N ILE A 38 1.93 11.39 4.83
CA ILE A 38 2.82 11.29 6.00
C ILE A 38 2.90 12.63 6.75
N SER A 39 2.93 13.76 6.03
CA SER A 39 2.99 15.09 6.65
C SER A 39 1.66 15.54 7.30
N LEU A 40 0.54 14.99 6.85
CA LEU A 40 -0.81 15.43 7.24
C LEU A 40 -1.28 14.77 8.55
N TYR A 41 -0.93 13.51 8.76
CA TYR A 41 -1.36 12.72 9.91
C TYR A 41 -0.22 12.55 10.92
N GLY A 42 -0.54 12.63 12.22
CA GLY A 42 0.45 12.64 13.29
C GLY A 42 0.88 11.28 13.83
N ASP A 43 0.12 10.22 13.52
CA ASP A 43 0.40 8.84 13.94
C ASP A 43 0.54 7.92 12.72
N MET A 44 1.44 6.95 12.78
CA MET A 44 1.74 6.06 11.65
C MET A 44 0.56 5.18 11.26
N ARG A 45 -0.34 4.83 12.21
CA ARG A 45 -1.54 4.04 11.88
C ARG A 45 -2.53 4.88 11.10
N ASP A 46 -2.73 6.13 11.50
CA ASP A 46 -3.59 7.06 10.77
C ASP A 46 -3.02 7.35 9.37
N GLN A 47 -1.69 7.48 9.26
CA GLN A 47 -1.00 7.60 7.96
C GLN A 47 -1.22 6.36 7.08
N ALA A 48 -1.12 5.16 7.65
CA ALA A 48 -1.29 3.90 6.94
C ALA A 48 -2.75 3.69 6.46
N GLU A 49 -3.73 4.01 7.30
CA GLU A 49 -5.15 3.96 6.94
C GLU A 49 -5.45 4.96 5.81
N ALA A 50 -4.96 6.21 5.93
CA ALA A 50 -5.14 7.21 4.88
C ALA A 50 -4.48 6.82 3.55
N LEU A 51 -3.34 6.12 3.60
CA LEU A 51 -2.64 5.64 2.41
C LEU A 51 -3.42 4.51 1.71
N ASP A 52 -3.96 3.55 2.47
CA ASP A 52 -4.85 2.50 1.94
C ASP A 52 -6.10 3.12 1.31
N GLU A 53 -6.79 4.00 2.04
CA GLU A 53 -7.99 4.67 1.55
C GLU A 53 -7.76 5.43 0.25
N TRP A 54 -6.67 6.21 0.17
CA TRP A 54 -6.34 6.95 -1.05
C TRP A 54 -6.08 6.01 -2.24
N MET A 55 -5.30 4.94 -2.05
CA MET A 55 -5.05 3.94 -3.10
C MET A 55 -6.33 3.26 -3.56
N GLN A 56 -7.22 2.89 -2.63
CA GLN A 56 -8.51 2.27 -2.95
C GLN A 56 -9.41 3.26 -3.72
N LEU A 57 -9.42 4.54 -3.33
CA LEU A 57 -10.21 5.57 -3.99
C LEU A 57 -9.73 5.80 -5.43
N GLU A 58 -8.42 5.94 -5.64
CA GLU A 58 -7.82 6.09 -6.97
C GLU A 58 -8.19 4.92 -7.91
N HIS A 59 -8.25 3.69 -7.37
CA HIS A 59 -8.70 2.53 -8.13
C HIS A 59 -10.23 2.47 -8.33
N SER A 60 -11.02 3.00 -7.39
CA SER A 60 -12.48 2.94 -7.43
C SER A 60 -13.13 3.87 -8.46
N GLU A 61 -12.43 4.94 -8.88
CA GLU A 61 -12.93 5.89 -9.89
C GLU A 61 -13.24 5.25 -11.25
N LEU A 62 -12.83 3.99 -11.45
CA LEU A 62 -13.10 3.25 -12.67
C LEU A 62 -14.53 2.66 -12.73
N GLU A 63 -15.37 2.72 -11.69
CA GLU A 63 -16.76 2.18 -11.63
C GLU A 63 -16.92 0.74 -12.18
N ILE A 64 -15.85 -0.04 -12.17
CA ILE A 64 -15.83 -1.40 -12.70
C ILE A 64 -16.01 -2.36 -11.53
N THR A 65 -17.21 -2.93 -11.37
CA THR A 65 -17.44 -4.10 -10.49
C THR A 65 -17.21 -5.37 -11.31
N ASN A 66 -15.96 -5.84 -11.39
CA ASN A 66 -15.63 -7.07 -12.13
C ASN A 66 -14.48 -7.85 -11.47
N LEU A 67 -14.10 -8.98 -12.06
CA LEU A 67 -13.03 -9.83 -11.54
C LEU A 67 -11.73 -9.06 -11.23
N TRP A 68 -11.40 -8.04 -12.02
CA TRP A 68 -10.20 -7.24 -11.81
C TRP A 68 -10.31 -6.37 -10.56
N SER A 69 -11.48 -5.78 -10.27
CA SER A 69 -11.67 -5.02 -9.03
C SER A 69 -11.54 -5.93 -7.81
N ASP A 70 -12.07 -7.14 -7.86
CA ASP A 70 -11.95 -8.10 -6.76
C ASP A 70 -10.50 -8.56 -6.54
N ILE A 71 -9.75 -8.79 -7.63
CA ILE A 71 -8.32 -9.15 -7.55
C ILE A 71 -7.50 -7.99 -7.00
N VAL A 72 -7.73 -6.76 -7.45
CA VAL A 72 -7.01 -5.58 -6.98
C VAL A 72 -7.29 -5.34 -5.50
N ALA A 73 -8.57 -5.30 -5.09
CA ALA A 73 -8.96 -5.13 -3.70
C ALA A 73 -8.36 -6.24 -2.81
N HIS A 74 -8.40 -7.49 -3.26
CA HIS A 74 -7.77 -8.59 -2.54
C HIS A 74 -6.25 -8.42 -2.39
N THR A 75 -5.57 -7.98 -3.46
CA THR A 75 -4.11 -7.80 -3.46
C THR A 75 -3.70 -6.64 -2.56
N LEU A 76 -4.42 -5.51 -2.62
CA LEU A 76 -4.21 -4.36 -1.74
C LEU A 76 -4.48 -4.70 -0.28
N GLY A 77 -5.48 -5.54 0.00
CA GLY A 77 -5.74 -6.03 1.37
C GLY A 77 -4.64 -6.93 1.96
N ARG A 78 -3.59 -7.25 1.19
CA ARG A 78 -2.41 -7.98 1.68
C ARG A 78 -1.21 -7.07 1.94
N VAL A 79 -1.29 -5.79 1.59
CA VAL A 79 -0.23 -4.82 1.79
C VAL A 79 -0.13 -4.48 3.28
N ASP A 80 1.08 -4.47 3.82
CA ASP A 80 1.36 -3.92 5.14
C ASP A 80 1.62 -2.42 5.00
N TRP A 81 0.54 -1.64 5.03
CA TRP A 81 0.58 -0.19 4.88
C TRP A 81 1.39 0.50 5.97
N LEU A 82 1.42 -0.09 7.17
CA LEU A 82 2.22 0.43 8.28
C LEU A 82 3.72 0.27 7.97
N GLU A 83 4.15 -0.88 7.46
CA GLU A 83 5.54 -1.11 7.04
C GLU A 83 5.97 -0.10 5.96
N ILE A 84 5.10 0.24 5.00
CA ILE A 84 5.38 1.26 3.99
C ILE A 84 5.59 2.63 4.64
N VAL A 85 4.66 3.04 5.50
CA VAL A 85 4.73 4.32 6.20
C VAL A 85 5.98 4.41 7.08
N GLU A 86 6.32 3.34 7.82
CA GLU A 86 7.51 3.26 8.67
C GLU A 86 8.81 3.43 7.86
N ASN A 87 8.90 2.79 6.70
CA ASN A 87 10.09 2.85 5.83
C ASN A 87 10.26 4.18 5.06
N ASN A 88 9.24 5.04 5.08
CA ASN A 88 9.23 6.32 4.36
C ASN A 88 9.09 7.53 5.28
N GLN A 89 9.30 7.36 6.59
CA GLN A 89 9.45 8.48 7.51
C GLN A 89 10.72 9.29 7.17
N ALA A 90 10.61 10.61 7.20
CA ALA A 90 11.73 11.53 6.98
C ALA A 90 12.71 11.61 8.17
#